data_AF-A0A2N3D8Y6-F1
#
_entry.id   AF-A0A2N3D8Y6-F1
#
_cell.length_a   1.000
_cell.length_b   1.000
_cell.length_c   1.000
_cell.angle_alpha   90.00
_cell.angle_beta   90.00
_cell.angle_gamma   90.00
#
_symmetry.space_group_name_H-M   'P 1'
#
loop_
_entity.id
_entity.type
_entity.pdbx_description
1 polymer ?
#
loop_
_entity_poly.entity_id
_entity_poly.type
_entity_poly.pdbx_seq_one_letter_code
_entity_poly.pdbx_strand_id
1 'polypeptide(L)'
;RRYAQLRDAVDILSALPNARVYLDGTGSSWLAPGEIASRLIRANVAKTAGYFLNVSNFESDRRVVPYARWISDCIALIEQGRLKAEDCPSQYRPASFADTETWVRTDRAYEVLFRRAGVRRDPARQKHAVIDSSRNGQGSWQAPEGKYRDAEIWCNPPGRGLGRRPTFDTGSPYVDAFLWIKVPGESDGECLRGTSGPADPARGMVAPRAGQWFPEQARELIEFARPPLP
;
A
#
# COMPACT_ATOMS: atom_id res chain seq x y z
N ARG A 1 24.13 0.34 1.32
CA ARG A 1 23.95 -1.12 1.05
C ARG A 1 22.57 -1.45 0.48
N ARG A 2 21.45 -1.26 1.21
CA ARG A 2 20.09 -1.65 0.74
C ARG A 2 19.70 -1.05 -0.62
N TYR A 3 19.89 0.24 -0.83
CA TYR A 3 19.58 0.86 -2.13
C TYR A 3 20.46 0.36 -3.28
N ALA A 4 21.70 -0.06 -3.02
CA ALA A 4 22.54 -0.65 -4.05
C ALA A 4 21.94 -1.99 -4.50
N GLN A 5 21.60 -2.87 -3.55
CA GLN A 5 20.95 -4.15 -3.86
C GLN A 5 19.63 -3.99 -4.61
N LEU A 6 18.81 -2.99 -4.24
CA LEU A 6 17.56 -2.71 -4.96
C LEU A 6 17.83 -2.22 -6.38
N ARG A 7 18.80 -1.32 -6.59
CA ARG A 7 19.17 -0.85 -7.93
C ARG A 7 19.74 -1.96 -8.79
N ASP A 8 20.59 -2.81 -8.23
CA ASP A 8 21.16 -3.96 -8.95
C ASP A 8 20.04 -4.91 -9.40
N ALA A 9 19.07 -5.19 -8.51
CA ALA A 9 17.91 -6.00 -8.86
C ALA A 9 17.04 -5.34 -9.94
N VAL A 10 16.82 -4.02 -9.87
CA VAL A 10 16.10 -3.27 -10.91
C VAL A 10 16.84 -3.35 -12.25
N ASP A 11 18.15 -3.13 -12.26
CA ASP A 11 18.95 -3.14 -13.48
C ASP A 11 18.93 -4.51 -14.15
N ILE A 12 18.97 -5.59 -13.38
CA ILE A 12 18.89 -6.97 -13.89
C ILE A 12 17.47 -7.30 -14.37
N LEU A 13 16.45 -7.11 -13.51
CA LEU A 13 15.10 -7.59 -13.78
C LEU A 13 14.40 -6.76 -14.85
N SER A 14 14.61 -5.45 -14.90
CA SER A 14 14.00 -4.58 -15.92
C SER A 14 14.61 -4.76 -17.31
N ALA A 15 15.76 -5.41 -17.43
CA ALA A 15 16.37 -5.74 -18.74
C ALA A 15 15.74 -6.99 -19.39
N LEU A 16 14.96 -7.78 -18.63
CA LEU A 16 14.34 -8.99 -19.14
C LEU A 16 13.10 -8.65 -19.98
N PRO A 17 12.98 -9.15 -21.23
CA PRO A 17 11.96 -8.71 -22.19
C PRO A 17 10.52 -9.06 -21.78
N ASN A 18 10.34 -10.06 -20.91
CA ASN A 18 9.04 -10.54 -20.44
C ASN A 18 8.81 -10.29 -18.94
N ALA A 19 9.60 -9.41 -18.32
CA ALA A 19 9.43 -9.04 -16.92
C ALA A 19 8.86 -7.63 -16.80
N ARG A 20 7.90 -7.47 -15.89
CA ARG A 20 7.35 -6.17 -15.51
C ARG A 20 7.64 -5.94 -14.04
N VAL A 21 8.53 -5.00 -13.75
CA VAL A 21 9.07 -4.78 -12.39
C VAL A 21 8.28 -3.69 -11.67
N TYR A 22 7.93 -3.97 -10.42
CA TYR A 22 7.31 -3.02 -9.48
C TYR A 22 8.06 -3.08 -8.15
N LEU A 23 8.45 -1.92 -7.61
CA LEU A 23 9.14 -1.83 -6.30
C LEU A 23 8.16 -1.63 -5.15
N ASP A 24 8.50 -2.11 -3.95
CA ASP A 24 7.63 -1.91 -2.78
C ASP A 24 7.48 -0.44 -2.43
N GLY A 25 6.23 0.00 -2.43
CA GLY A 25 5.79 1.35 -2.11
C GLY A 25 5.01 1.44 -0.80
N THR A 26 5.02 0.40 0.05
CA THR A 26 4.34 0.36 1.36
C THR A 26 2.82 0.64 1.29
N GLY A 27 2.24 1.26 2.32
CA GLY A 27 0.82 1.63 2.41
C GLY A 27 0.61 3.01 3.04
N SER A 28 -0.63 3.51 2.92
CA SER A 28 -1.01 4.87 3.31
C SER A 28 -0.97 5.13 4.83
N SER A 29 -0.93 4.08 5.66
CA SER A 29 -0.75 4.19 7.12
C SER A 29 0.72 4.27 7.56
N TRP A 30 1.68 4.05 6.65
CA TRP A 30 3.09 3.98 7.01
C TRP A 30 3.87 5.24 6.65
N LEU A 31 3.96 5.59 5.36
CA LEU A 31 4.83 6.68 4.88
C LEU A 31 4.02 7.77 4.19
N ALA A 32 4.48 9.01 4.29
CA ALA A 32 3.98 10.10 3.43
C ALA A 32 4.43 9.88 1.96
N PRO A 33 3.68 10.37 0.95
CA PRO A 33 4.02 10.20 -0.47
C PRO A 33 5.41 10.73 -0.81
N GLY A 34 5.79 11.87 -0.22
CA GLY A 34 7.12 12.45 -0.34
C GLY A 34 8.24 11.49 0.05
N GLU A 35 8.10 10.88 1.21
CA GLU A 35 9.12 9.98 1.74
C GLU A 35 9.26 8.74 0.86
N ILE A 36 8.16 8.07 0.53
CA ILE A 36 8.24 6.86 -0.31
C ILE A 36 8.67 7.18 -1.75
N ALA A 37 8.25 8.30 -2.33
CA ALA A 37 8.71 8.75 -3.65
C ALA A 37 10.23 8.92 -3.67
N SER A 38 10.81 9.59 -2.66
CA SER A 38 12.26 9.72 -2.51
C SER A 38 12.96 8.36 -2.41
N ARG A 39 12.39 7.41 -1.64
CA ARG A 39 12.95 6.05 -1.52
C ARG A 39 12.89 5.29 -2.84
N LEU A 40 11.78 5.37 -3.58
CA LEU A 40 11.59 4.74 -4.89
C LEU A 40 12.55 5.30 -5.94
N ILE A 41 12.73 6.63 -6.00
CA ILE A 41 13.69 7.28 -6.90
C ILE A 41 15.11 6.80 -6.60
N ARG A 42 15.51 6.75 -5.32
CA ARG A 42 16.83 6.24 -4.91
C ARG A 42 17.05 4.75 -5.24
N ALA A 43 15.97 3.99 -5.35
CA ALA A 43 15.94 2.60 -5.80
C ALA A 43 15.80 2.43 -7.32
N ASN A 44 15.81 3.53 -8.08
CA ASN A 44 15.75 3.56 -9.54
C ASN A 44 14.39 3.11 -10.13
N VAL A 45 13.28 3.53 -9.52
CA VAL A 45 11.92 3.32 -10.05
C VAL A 45 11.73 3.84 -11.48
N ALA A 46 12.60 4.76 -11.94
CA ALA A 46 12.63 5.22 -13.33
C ALA A 46 12.76 4.07 -14.34
N LYS A 47 13.53 3.01 -14.02
CA LYS A 47 13.70 1.82 -14.85
C LYS A 47 12.64 0.73 -14.64
N THR A 48 11.69 0.91 -13.73
CA THR A 48 10.63 -0.08 -13.48
C THR A 48 9.32 0.34 -14.14
N ALA A 49 8.34 -0.56 -14.22
CA ALA A 49 7.00 -0.19 -14.66
C ALA A 49 6.32 0.73 -13.63
N GLY A 50 6.60 0.51 -12.35
CA GLY A 50 6.10 1.37 -11.28
C GLY A 50 6.47 0.85 -9.91
N TYR A 51 5.51 0.94 -8.99
CA TYR A 51 5.61 0.48 -7.61
C TYR A 51 4.40 -0.35 -7.22
N PHE A 52 4.50 -1.11 -6.13
CA PHE A 52 3.38 -1.86 -5.58
C PHE A 52 3.00 -1.32 -4.21
N LEU A 53 1.74 -1.48 -3.82
CA LEU A 53 1.22 -0.97 -2.56
C LEU A 53 0.45 -2.04 -1.80
N ASN A 54 0.36 -1.84 -0.48
CA ASN A 54 -0.49 -2.58 0.44
C ASN A 54 -0.16 -4.08 0.59
N VAL A 55 1.04 -4.51 0.17
CA VAL A 55 1.41 -5.94 0.20
C VAL A 55 1.32 -6.50 1.61
N SER A 56 0.58 -7.60 1.72
CA SER A 56 0.26 -8.27 2.99
C SER A 56 -0.44 -7.37 4.03
N ASN A 57 -1.03 -6.26 3.61
CA ASN A 57 -1.69 -5.30 4.50
C ASN A 57 -3.18 -5.15 4.15
N PHE A 58 -3.87 -4.26 4.85
CA PHE A 58 -5.33 -4.22 4.92
C PHE A 58 -5.91 -2.86 4.54
N GLU A 59 -5.11 -1.88 4.11
CA GLU A 59 -5.62 -0.54 3.80
C GLU A 59 -6.67 -0.61 2.67
N SER A 60 -7.82 0.03 2.90
CA SER A 60 -8.94 -0.03 1.96
C SER A 60 -8.61 0.67 0.64
N ASP A 61 -9.25 0.25 -0.45
CA ASP A 61 -9.12 0.89 -1.77
C ASP A 61 -9.34 2.40 -1.72
N ARG A 62 -10.28 2.86 -0.87
CA ARG A 62 -10.56 4.28 -0.61
C ARG A 62 -9.34 5.06 -0.12
N ARG A 63 -8.38 4.40 0.53
CA ARG A 63 -7.11 4.98 0.99
C ARG A 63 -5.95 4.69 0.04
N VAL A 64 -5.82 3.48 -0.49
CA VAL A 64 -4.63 3.12 -1.28
C VAL A 64 -4.67 3.67 -2.71
N VAL A 65 -5.85 3.85 -3.31
CA VAL A 65 -5.96 4.39 -4.69
C VAL A 65 -5.57 5.88 -4.76
N PRO A 66 -6.07 6.78 -3.88
CA PRO A 66 -5.58 8.17 -3.88
C PRO A 66 -4.10 8.25 -3.51
N TYR A 67 -3.64 7.42 -2.57
CA TYR A 67 -2.23 7.35 -2.18
C TYR A 67 -1.32 6.95 -3.36
N ALA A 68 -1.74 5.97 -4.17
CA ALA A 68 -1.05 5.61 -5.41
C ALA A 68 -0.85 6.83 -6.31
N ARG A 69 -1.91 7.58 -6.59
CA ARG A 69 -1.83 8.80 -7.40
C ARG A 69 -0.84 9.83 -6.81
N TRP A 70 -0.87 10.07 -5.51
CA TRP A 70 0.04 11.05 -4.89
C TRP A 70 1.51 10.65 -4.96
N ILE A 71 1.83 9.36 -4.83
CA ILE A 71 3.21 8.89 -5.04
C ILE A 71 3.64 9.17 -6.48
N SER A 72 2.78 8.82 -7.45
CA SER A 72 3.03 9.04 -8.88
C SER A 72 3.30 10.50 -9.20
N ASP A 73 2.44 11.38 -8.67
CA ASP A 73 2.55 12.83 -8.84
C ASP A 73 3.80 13.40 -8.17
N CYS A 74 4.10 12.94 -6.96
CA CYS A 74 5.27 13.38 -6.22
C CYS A 74 6.56 12.98 -6.96
N ILE A 75 6.66 11.74 -7.48
CA ILE A 75 7.80 11.32 -8.31
C ILE A 75 7.95 12.26 -9.51
N ALA A 76 6.87 12.52 -10.25
CA ALA A 76 6.92 13.39 -11.42
C ALA A 76 7.36 14.82 -11.08
N LEU A 77 6.85 15.39 -9.99
CA LEU A 77 7.20 16.73 -9.54
C LEU A 77 8.63 16.83 -9.00
N ILE A 78 9.16 15.79 -8.36
CA ILE A 78 10.56 15.74 -7.94
C ILE A 78 11.48 15.70 -9.17
N GLU A 79 11.21 14.78 -10.10
CA GLU A 79 12.10 14.54 -11.24
C GLU A 79 12.03 15.66 -12.30
N GLN A 80 10.85 16.23 -12.54
CA GLN A 80 10.62 17.19 -13.62
C GLN A 80 10.41 18.62 -13.11
N GLY A 81 9.77 18.76 -11.94
CA GLY A 81 9.42 20.05 -11.34
C GLY A 81 10.41 20.56 -10.31
N ARG A 82 11.45 19.79 -9.98
CA ARG A 82 12.44 20.07 -8.92
C ARG A 82 11.82 20.31 -7.53
N LEU A 83 10.64 19.73 -7.28
CA LEU A 83 10.02 19.74 -5.97
C LEU A 83 10.88 18.92 -4.99
N LYS A 84 11.00 19.38 -3.74
CA LYS A 84 11.62 18.56 -2.70
C LYS A 84 10.62 17.54 -2.18
N ALA A 85 11.11 16.36 -1.82
CA ALA A 85 10.27 15.26 -1.38
C ALA A 85 9.39 15.64 -0.17
N GLU A 86 9.94 16.38 0.79
CA GLU A 86 9.24 16.86 1.99
C GLU A 86 8.09 17.85 1.69
N ASP A 87 8.10 18.47 0.51
CA ASP A 87 7.07 19.43 0.09
C ASP A 87 5.87 18.75 -0.59
N CYS A 88 5.93 17.43 -0.82
CA CYS A 88 4.82 16.68 -1.40
C CYS A 88 3.63 16.61 -0.43
N PRO A 89 2.43 17.06 -0.84
CA PRO A 89 1.20 16.92 -0.07
C PRO A 89 0.90 15.45 0.27
N SER A 90 0.28 15.21 1.42
CA SER A 90 0.07 13.87 1.98
C SER A 90 -1.30 13.70 2.63
N GLN A 91 -1.58 12.47 3.06
CA GLN A 91 -2.67 12.10 3.95
C GLN A 91 -2.60 12.78 5.33
N TYR A 92 -1.44 13.33 5.71
CA TYR A 92 -1.22 13.99 7.00
C TYR A 92 -1.28 15.52 6.92
N ARG A 93 -1.05 16.08 5.72
CA ARG A 93 -1.17 17.52 5.46
C ARG A 93 -1.23 17.77 3.95
N PRO A 94 -2.19 18.55 3.43
CA PRO A 94 -3.23 19.33 4.13
C PRO A 94 -4.47 18.53 4.57
N ALA A 95 -4.50 17.23 4.30
CA ALA A 95 -5.55 16.32 4.74
C ALA A 95 -5.36 15.86 6.20
N SER A 96 -6.30 15.07 6.70
CA SER A 96 -6.21 14.28 7.93
C SER A 96 -6.28 12.80 7.58
N PHE A 97 -5.39 11.98 8.16
CA PHE A 97 -5.35 10.54 7.86
C PHE A 97 -6.61 9.82 8.33
N ALA A 98 -7.16 10.25 9.48
CA ALA A 98 -8.36 9.67 10.06
C ALA A 98 -9.63 9.96 9.23
N ASP A 99 -9.65 11.07 8.48
CA ASP A 99 -10.81 11.52 7.72
C ASP A 99 -10.51 11.61 6.22
N THR A 100 -10.88 10.56 5.50
CA THR A 100 -10.70 10.48 4.04
C THR A 100 -11.52 11.49 3.25
N GLU A 101 -12.55 12.14 3.81
CA GLU A 101 -13.27 13.21 3.11
C GLU A 101 -12.37 14.45 2.91
N THR A 102 -11.37 14.63 3.78
CA THR A 102 -10.41 15.74 3.66
C THR A 102 -9.37 15.54 2.57
N TRP A 103 -9.24 14.32 2.00
CA TRP A 103 -8.16 13.96 1.07
C TRP A 103 -8.26 14.71 -0.27
N VAL A 104 -9.44 15.22 -0.61
CA VAL A 104 -9.63 16.16 -1.73
C VAL A 104 -8.75 17.41 -1.61
N ARG A 105 -8.34 17.80 -0.39
CA ARG A 105 -7.41 18.91 -0.18
C ARG A 105 -6.01 18.58 -0.68
N THR A 106 -5.55 17.34 -0.49
CA THR A 106 -4.27 16.86 -1.02
C THR A 106 -4.29 16.82 -2.54
N ASP A 107 -5.40 16.37 -3.13
CA ASP A 107 -5.58 16.40 -4.59
C ASP A 107 -5.43 17.81 -5.17
N ARG A 108 -6.14 18.78 -4.59
CA ARG A 108 -6.06 20.19 -5.01
C ARG A 108 -4.66 20.77 -4.82
N ALA A 109 -3.93 20.34 -3.79
CA ALA A 109 -2.57 20.79 -3.56
C ALA A 109 -1.62 20.32 -4.68
N TYR A 110 -1.74 19.07 -5.14
CA TYR A 110 -0.97 18.59 -6.30
C TYR A 110 -1.30 19.36 -7.58
N GLU A 111 -2.58 19.69 -7.85
CA GLU A 111 -2.94 20.51 -9.02
C GLU A 111 -2.25 21.88 -9.02
N VAL A 112 -2.18 22.52 -7.86
CA VAL A 112 -1.48 23.80 -7.72
C VAL A 112 0.02 23.63 -7.97
N LEU A 113 0.63 22.54 -7.49
CA LEU A 113 2.06 22.28 -7.68
C LEU A 113 2.42 22.02 -9.14
N PHE A 114 1.67 21.18 -9.87
CA PHE A 114 1.90 20.97 -11.30
C PHE A 114 1.81 22.27 -12.10
N ARG A 115 0.77 23.07 -11.84
CA ARG A 115 0.61 24.38 -12.49
C ARG A 115 1.78 25.32 -12.20
N ARG A 116 2.23 25.40 -10.94
CA ARG A 116 3.37 26.26 -10.55
C ARG A 116 4.68 25.80 -11.15
N ALA A 117 4.89 24.49 -11.24
CA ALA A 117 6.10 23.90 -11.80
C ALA A 117 6.14 23.98 -13.35
N GLY A 118 5.01 24.28 -14.00
CA GLY A 118 4.91 24.21 -15.46
C GLY A 118 5.05 22.79 -16.00
N VAL A 119 4.86 21.78 -15.15
CA VAL A 119 4.93 20.36 -15.51
C VAL A 119 3.52 19.88 -15.85
N ARG A 120 3.37 19.19 -16.99
CA ARG A 120 2.09 18.57 -17.34
C ARG A 120 1.88 17.33 -16.47
N ARG A 121 0.79 17.31 -15.71
CA ARG A 121 0.29 16.09 -15.05
C ARG A 121 -0.26 15.16 -16.12
N ASP A 122 0.35 14.00 -16.28
CA ASP A 122 0.00 13.01 -17.30
C ASP A 122 0.13 11.60 -16.75
N PRO A 123 -0.98 11.00 -16.27
CA PRO A 123 -0.96 9.63 -15.77
C PRO A 123 -0.25 8.67 -16.73
N ALA A 124 -0.52 8.76 -18.04
CA ALA A 124 0.03 7.83 -19.04
C ALA A 124 1.56 7.84 -19.18
N ARG A 125 2.24 8.87 -18.66
CA ARG A 125 3.71 8.98 -18.64
C ARG A 125 4.30 8.92 -17.24
N GLN A 126 3.46 8.92 -16.22
CA GLN A 126 3.89 8.83 -14.82
C GLN A 126 3.97 7.36 -14.38
N LYS A 127 4.55 7.12 -13.20
CA LYS A 127 4.65 5.77 -12.64
C LYS A 127 3.31 5.32 -12.09
N HIS A 128 2.95 4.06 -12.31
CA HIS A 128 1.70 3.49 -11.83
C HIS A 128 1.92 2.55 -10.65
N ALA A 129 0.83 2.25 -9.94
CA ALA A 129 0.81 1.29 -8.85
C ALA A 129 0.19 -0.05 -9.28
N VAL A 130 0.69 -1.13 -8.70
CA VAL A 130 -0.08 -2.36 -8.49
C VAL A 130 -0.51 -2.40 -7.02
N ILE A 131 -1.73 -2.82 -6.72
CA ILE A 131 -2.25 -2.84 -5.34
C ILE A 131 -2.56 -4.28 -4.92
N ASP A 132 -2.05 -4.68 -3.76
CA ASP A 132 -2.49 -5.91 -3.10
C ASP A 132 -3.87 -5.70 -2.47
N SER A 133 -4.88 -6.35 -3.04
CA SER A 133 -6.28 -6.36 -2.56
C SER A 133 -6.68 -7.70 -1.95
N SER A 134 -5.72 -8.55 -1.60
CA SER A 134 -5.98 -9.88 -1.04
C SER A 134 -6.89 -9.87 0.18
N ARG A 135 -6.70 -8.93 1.11
CA ARG A 135 -7.35 -8.95 2.43
C ARG A 135 -7.90 -7.60 2.87
N ASN A 136 -8.07 -6.65 1.95
CA ASN A 136 -8.38 -5.26 2.30
C ASN A 136 -9.87 -4.87 2.20
N GLY A 137 -10.79 -5.83 2.04
CA GLY A 137 -12.22 -5.54 1.81
C GLY A 137 -12.88 -4.77 2.96
N GLN A 138 -12.40 -4.99 4.19
CA GLN A 138 -12.89 -4.30 5.39
C GLN A 138 -12.00 -3.13 5.84
N GLY A 139 -10.95 -2.81 5.07
CA GLY A 139 -9.93 -1.83 5.46
C GLY A 139 -9.04 -2.30 6.61
N SER A 140 -8.20 -1.41 7.13
CA SER A 140 -7.31 -1.70 8.26
C SER A 140 -8.07 -1.89 9.55
N TRP A 141 -7.59 -2.80 10.39
CA TRP A 141 -8.23 -3.07 11.68
C TRP A 141 -7.98 -1.95 12.67
N GLN A 142 -9.06 -1.47 13.29
CA GLN A 142 -9.01 -0.46 14.33
C GLN A 142 -8.97 -1.18 15.68
N ALA A 143 -7.76 -1.30 16.23
CA ALA A 143 -7.58 -1.85 17.56
C ALA A 143 -8.25 -0.95 18.61
N PRO A 144 -8.92 -1.52 19.63
CA PRO A 144 -9.42 -0.74 20.74
C PRO A 144 -8.28 0.04 21.42
N GLU A 145 -8.50 1.33 21.61
CA GLU A 145 -7.51 2.24 22.19
C GLU A 145 -7.12 1.77 23.60
N GLY A 146 -5.81 1.82 23.89
CA GLY A 146 -5.27 1.42 25.20
C GLY A 146 -5.34 -0.08 25.52
N LYS A 147 -5.92 -0.92 24.65
CA LYS A 147 -6.11 -2.36 24.94
C LYS A 147 -4.84 -3.19 24.79
N TYR A 148 -3.98 -2.86 23.83
CA TYR A 148 -2.76 -3.62 23.53
C TYR A 148 -1.54 -2.72 23.64
N ARG A 149 -0.43 -3.27 24.18
CA ARG A 149 0.85 -2.55 24.26
C ARG A 149 1.42 -2.29 22.87
N ASP A 150 1.31 -3.28 22.00
CA ASP A 150 1.53 -3.16 20.57
C ASP A 150 0.36 -3.86 19.89
N ALA A 151 -0.45 -3.13 19.14
CA ALA A 151 -1.65 -3.70 18.54
C ALA A 151 -1.33 -4.59 17.33
N GLU A 152 -0.11 -4.53 16.77
CA GLU A 152 0.31 -5.29 15.59
C GLU A 152 -0.80 -5.35 14.53
N ILE A 153 -1.35 -4.19 14.17
CA ILE A 153 -2.58 -4.09 13.36
C ILE A 153 -2.47 -4.76 11.97
N TRP A 154 -1.24 -5.04 11.53
CA TRP A 154 -0.87 -5.72 10.30
C TRP A 154 -0.77 -7.25 10.46
N CYS A 155 -0.78 -7.79 11.68
CA CYS A 155 -0.56 -9.20 11.98
C CYS A 155 -1.88 -9.89 12.36
N ASN A 156 -2.36 -10.77 11.48
CA ASN A 156 -3.59 -11.54 11.61
C ASN A 156 -4.76 -10.78 12.26
N PRO A 157 -5.07 -9.53 11.91
CA PRO A 157 -6.17 -8.81 12.54
C PRO A 157 -7.52 -9.55 12.40
N PRO A 158 -8.37 -9.59 13.45
CA PRO A 158 -9.69 -10.18 13.36
C PRO A 158 -10.65 -9.36 12.50
N GLY A 159 -11.66 -10.04 11.94
CA GLY A 159 -12.78 -9.40 11.25
C GLY A 159 -12.36 -8.66 9.98
N ARG A 160 -11.33 -9.14 9.29
CA ARG A 160 -10.94 -8.67 7.96
C ARG A 160 -11.59 -9.54 6.88
N GLY A 161 -11.65 -9.00 5.67
CA GLY A 161 -12.33 -9.63 4.54
C GLY A 161 -11.48 -9.62 3.30
N LEU A 162 -11.68 -10.59 2.41
CA LEU A 162 -11.15 -10.54 1.06
C LEU A 162 -11.51 -9.19 0.42
N GLY A 163 -10.54 -8.57 -0.23
CA GLY A 163 -10.81 -7.38 -1.04
C GLY A 163 -11.32 -7.76 -2.42
N ARG A 164 -11.23 -6.78 -3.33
CA ARG A 164 -11.58 -7.01 -4.73
C ARG A 164 -10.72 -8.13 -5.32
N ARG A 165 -11.31 -8.93 -6.20
CA ARG A 165 -10.63 -10.00 -6.96
C ARG A 165 -9.57 -9.41 -7.91
N PRO A 166 -8.52 -10.17 -8.26
CA PRO A 166 -7.50 -9.69 -9.19
C PRO A 166 -8.10 -9.20 -10.51
N THR A 167 -7.73 -7.99 -10.95
CA THR A 167 -8.26 -7.36 -12.17
C THR A 167 -7.39 -6.20 -12.65
N PHE A 168 -7.41 -5.98 -13.96
CA PHE A 168 -6.84 -4.80 -14.63
C PHE A 168 -7.88 -3.67 -14.83
N ASP A 169 -9.16 -3.94 -14.59
CA ASP A 169 -10.21 -2.90 -14.62
C ASP A 169 -10.24 -2.15 -13.29
N THR A 170 -9.36 -1.16 -13.15
CA THR A 170 -9.09 -0.49 -11.86
C THR A 170 -9.92 0.77 -11.64
N GLY A 171 -10.47 1.35 -12.71
CA GLY A 171 -11.13 2.66 -12.67
C GLY A 171 -10.20 3.83 -12.31
N SER A 172 -8.89 3.62 -12.21
CA SER A 172 -7.90 4.65 -11.88
C SER A 172 -6.78 4.67 -12.92
N PRO A 173 -6.46 5.83 -13.51
CA PRO A 173 -5.37 5.91 -14.49
C PRO A 173 -3.97 5.78 -13.84
N TYR A 174 -3.89 5.68 -12.52
CA TYR A 174 -2.63 5.52 -11.77
C TYR A 174 -2.43 4.10 -11.22
N VAL A 175 -3.36 3.18 -11.46
CA VAL A 175 -3.32 1.81 -10.94
C VAL A 175 -3.41 0.85 -12.12
N ASP A 176 -2.34 0.09 -12.33
CA ASP A 176 -2.26 -0.91 -13.41
C ASP A 176 -3.13 -2.13 -13.10
N ALA A 177 -3.12 -2.59 -11.84
CA ALA A 177 -3.88 -3.77 -11.43
C ALA A 177 -4.14 -3.79 -9.93
N PHE A 178 -5.22 -4.46 -9.57
CA PHE A 178 -5.38 -5.05 -8.25
C PHE A 178 -5.02 -6.53 -8.35
N LEU A 179 -4.15 -7.01 -7.45
CA LEU A 179 -3.70 -8.41 -7.41
C LEU A 179 -3.83 -8.94 -5.98
N TRP A 180 -3.86 -10.25 -5.82
CA TRP A 180 -3.69 -10.88 -4.52
C TRP A 180 -2.24 -11.32 -4.40
N ILE A 181 -1.43 -10.49 -3.73
CA ILE A 181 0.01 -10.75 -3.57
C ILE A 181 0.24 -11.61 -2.34
N LYS A 182 -0.32 -11.21 -1.19
CA LYS A 182 -0.49 -12.12 -0.07
C LYS A 182 -1.53 -13.16 -0.42
N VAL A 183 -1.23 -14.43 -0.13
CA VAL A 183 -2.16 -15.54 -0.30
C VAL A 183 -3.20 -15.48 0.83
N PRO A 184 -4.50 -15.27 0.53
CA PRO A 184 -5.53 -15.26 1.56
C PRO A 184 -5.58 -16.59 2.32
N GLY A 185 -5.57 -16.52 3.65
CA GLY A 185 -5.55 -17.69 4.54
C GLY A 185 -4.16 -18.11 5.00
N GLU A 186 -3.08 -17.54 4.46
CA GLU A 186 -1.75 -17.70 5.07
C GLU A 186 -1.56 -16.76 6.26
N SER A 187 -1.16 -17.30 7.40
CA SER A 187 -0.85 -16.51 8.60
C SER A 187 0.25 -15.46 8.35
N ASP A 188 0.16 -14.35 9.07
CA ASP A 188 1.20 -13.31 9.15
C ASP A 188 2.28 -13.64 10.19
N GLY A 189 2.04 -14.63 11.06
CA GLY A 189 2.93 -15.02 12.16
C GLY A 189 2.24 -15.08 13.51
N GLU A 190 3.05 -15.21 14.57
CA GLU A 190 2.59 -15.17 15.96
C GLU A 190 2.34 -13.71 16.36
N CYS A 191 1.07 -13.32 16.45
CA CYS A 191 0.64 -11.93 16.74
C CYS A 191 0.35 -11.75 18.22
N LEU A 192 1.38 -11.52 19.03
CA LEU A 192 1.29 -11.57 20.50
C LEU A 192 0.70 -10.31 21.13
N ARG A 193 0.52 -9.25 20.35
CA ARG A 193 -0.05 -7.96 20.74
C ARG A 193 0.62 -7.31 21.95
N GLY A 194 1.94 -7.50 22.04
CA GLY A 194 2.78 -7.04 23.15
C GLY A 194 2.65 -7.86 24.44
N THR A 195 2.06 -9.06 24.41
CA THR A 195 2.09 -10.02 25.53
C THR A 195 3.30 -10.95 25.43
N SER A 196 3.49 -11.84 26.42
CA SER A 196 4.49 -12.91 26.34
C SER A 196 4.07 -14.07 25.43
N GLY A 197 2.84 -14.08 24.90
CA GLY A 197 2.29 -15.17 24.12
C GLY A 197 1.98 -16.44 24.93
N PRO A 198 1.74 -17.58 24.25
CA PRO A 198 1.79 -17.77 22.79
C PRO A 198 0.49 -17.41 22.06
N ALA A 199 -0.61 -17.18 22.78
CA ALA A 199 -1.89 -16.88 22.17
C ALA A 199 -1.99 -15.40 21.76
N ASP A 200 -2.59 -15.14 20.60
CA ASP A 200 -3.04 -13.80 20.20
C ASP A 200 -4.26 -13.41 21.05
N PRO A 201 -4.17 -12.40 21.93
CA PRO A 201 -5.29 -12.00 22.77
C PRO A 201 -6.46 -11.39 21.99
N ALA A 202 -6.28 -11.00 20.72
CA ALA A 202 -7.37 -10.52 19.86
C ALA A 202 -8.18 -11.66 19.25
N ARG A 203 -7.58 -12.85 19.08
CA ARG A 203 -8.23 -14.04 18.51
C ARG A 203 -8.50 -15.14 19.53
N GLY A 204 -7.88 -15.09 20.71
CA GLY A 204 -8.00 -16.11 21.76
C GLY A 204 -7.33 -17.44 21.41
N MET A 205 -6.37 -17.45 20.48
CA MET A 205 -5.73 -18.67 19.99
C MET A 205 -4.27 -18.44 19.57
N VAL A 206 -3.49 -19.51 19.47
CA VAL A 206 -2.13 -19.46 18.91
C VAL A 206 -2.23 -19.42 17.39
N ALA A 207 -1.76 -18.34 16.77
CA ALA A 207 -1.72 -18.24 15.31
C ALA A 207 -0.66 -19.18 14.72
N PRO A 208 -0.90 -19.78 13.54
CA PRO A 208 0.15 -20.51 12.82
C PRO A 208 1.35 -19.62 12.50
N ARG A 209 2.51 -20.22 12.26
CA ARG A 209 3.70 -19.48 11.78
C ARG A 209 3.43 -18.78 10.45
N ALA A 210 4.18 -17.71 10.18
CA ALA A 210 4.03 -16.94 8.95
C ALA A 210 4.11 -17.84 7.70
N GLY A 211 3.18 -17.67 6.77
CA GLY A 211 3.06 -18.47 5.54
C GLY A 211 2.38 -19.84 5.72
N GLN A 212 2.09 -20.27 6.96
CA GLN A 212 1.30 -21.48 7.19
C GLN A 212 -0.20 -21.20 7.04
N TRP A 213 -0.93 -22.24 6.62
CA TRP A 213 -2.38 -22.16 6.48
C TRP A 213 -3.06 -21.87 7.82
N PHE A 214 -3.97 -20.90 7.82
CA PHE A 214 -4.73 -20.43 8.97
C PHE A 214 -6.25 -20.54 8.68
N PRO A 215 -6.88 -21.67 9.01
CA PRO A 215 -8.28 -21.94 8.67
C PRO A 215 -9.27 -20.88 9.16
N GLU A 216 -9.08 -20.37 10.39
CA GLU A 216 -9.97 -19.39 11.02
C GLU A 216 -9.91 -18.05 10.30
N GLN A 217 -8.69 -17.59 9.96
CA GLN A 217 -8.52 -16.39 9.15
C GLN A 217 -9.09 -16.59 7.74
N ALA A 218 -8.82 -17.73 7.10
CA ALA A 218 -9.33 -18.01 5.76
C ALA A 218 -10.86 -17.94 5.71
N ARG A 219 -11.53 -18.55 6.71
CA ARG A 219 -12.99 -18.48 6.87
C ARG A 219 -13.48 -17.04 7.06
N GLU A 220 -12.87 -16.28 7.97
CA GLU A 220 -13.24 -14.86 8.18
C GLU A 220 -13.09 -14.02 6.91
N LEU A 221 -12.00 -14.23 6.16
CA LEU A 221 -11.75 -13.49 4.92
C LEU A 221 -12.86 -13.73 3.88
N ILE A 222 -13.35 -14.96 3.76
CA ILE A 222 -14.48 -15.34 2.90
C ILE A 222 -15.77 -14.69 3.42
N GLU A 223 -16.06 -14.85 4.71
CA GLU A 223 -17.29 -14.39 5.35
C GLU A 223 -17.47 -12.87 5.25
N PHE A 224 -16.37 -12.12 5.41
CA PHE A 224 -16.37 -10.65 5.36
C PHE A 224 -15.89 -10.09 4.02
N ALA A 225 -15.85 -10.88 2.96
CA ALA A 225 -15.42 -10.42 1.64
C ALA A 225 -16.17 -9.17 1.19
N ARG A 226 -15.42 -8.18 0.68
CA ARG A 226 -15.99 -6.97 0.09
C ARG A 226 -15.22 -6.59 -1.19
N PRO A 227 -15.86 -6.67 -2.37
CA PRO A 227 -17.24 -7.12 -2.62
C PRO A 227 -17.48 -8.58 -2.19
N PRO A 228 -18.74 -8.97 -1.85
CA PRO A 228 -19.05 -10.35 -1.50
C PRO A 228 -18.65 -11.35 -2.59
N LEU A 229 -18.34 -12.58 -2.19
CA LEU A 229 -18.13 -13.68 -3.12
C LEU A 229 -19.47 -14.10 -3.76
N PRO A 230 -19.45 -14.62 -5.00
CA PRO A 230 -20.64 -15.15 -5.66
C PRO A 230 -21.26 -16.35 -4.94
#